data_AF-A0A1B1MH68-F1
#
_entry.id   AF-A0A1B1MH68-F1
#
_cell.length_a   1.000
_cell.length_b   1.000
_cell.length_c   1.000
_cell.angle_alpha   90.00
_cell.angle_beta   90.00
_cell.angle_gamma   90.00
#
_symmetry.space_group_name_H-M   'P 1'
#
loop_
_entity.id
_entity.type
_entity.pdbx_description
1 polymer ?
#
loop_
_entity_poly.entity_id
_entity_poly.type
_entity_poly.pdbx_seq_one_letter_code
_entity_poly.pdbx_strand_id
1 'polypeptide(L)'
;MNLVAHHSCAWMEADARGLREELEGEFPREGAHLNDALCYCDMNTTPDGIPTNPVDRVNEIAGRYGPDSLIGTFIRRAEPEILASTARVLERVAATKSQPM
;
A
#
# COMPACT_ATOMS: atom_id res chain seq x y z
N MET A 1 -2.07 14.91 9.55
CA MET A 1 -2.08 15.39 8.14
C MET A 1 -0.92 14.73 7.39
N ASN A 2 -0.73 13.41 7.51
CA ASN A 2 0.49 12.70 7.07
C ASN A 2 0.18 11.39 6.30
N LEU A 3 -1.09 11.15 5.93
CA LEU A 3 -1.53 9.86 5.38
C LEU A 3 -0.81 9.50 4.07
N VAL A 4 -0.55 10.50 3.21
CA VAL A 4 0.12 10.28 1.93
C VAL A 4 1.57 9.80 2.11
N ALA A 5 2.25 10.16 3.20
CA ALA A 5 3.61 9.69 3.47
C ALA A 5 3.68 8.18 3.77
N HIS A 6 2.53 7.53 4.03
CA HIS A 6 2.47 6.14 4.51
C HIS A 6 1.71 5.19 3.59
N HIS A 7 1.10 5.69 2.51
CA HIS A 7 0.33 4.86 1.58
C HIS A 7 1.21 3.80 0.90
N SER A 8 0.61 2.66 0.56
CA SER A 8 1.12 1.69 -0.42
C SER A 8 2.59 1.29 -0.28
N CYS A 9 3.02 1.07 0.96
CA CYS A 9 4.41 0.72 1.26
C CYS A 9 5.43 1.79 0.81
N ALA A 10 5.07 3.07 0.80
CA ALA A 10 5.95 4.21 0.48
C ALA A 10 7.28 4.18 1.27
N TRP A 11 7.25 3.57 2.44
CA TRP A 11 8.40 3.31 3.30
C TRP A 11 9.49 2.45 2.61
N MET A 12 9.10 1.50 1.76
CA MET A 12 10.01 0.66 0.96
C MET A 12 10.47 1.39 -0.32
N GLU A 13 9.63 2.27 -0.88
CA GLU A 13 10.06 3.12 -1.99
C GLU A 13 11.10 4.14 -1.51
N ALA A 14 10.89 4.75 -0.34
CA ALA A 14 11.85 5.63 0.29
C ALA A 14 13.17 4.91 0.58
N ASP A 15 13.14 3.67 1.06
CA ASP A 15 14.32 2.80 1.18
C ASP A 15 15.03 2.62 -0.17
N ALA A 16 14.30 2.29 -1.24
CA ALA A 16 14.85 2.14 -2.59
C ALA A 16 15.44 3.45 -3.15
N ARG A 17 14.97 4.62 -2.68
CA ARG A 17 15.45 5.95 -3.06
C ARG A 17 16.55 6.49 -2.15
N GLY A 18 16.87 5.81 -1.05
CA GLY A 18 17.80 6.32 -0.03
C GLY A 18 17.26 7.48 0.80
N LEU A 19 15.92 7.60 0.91
CA LEU A 19 15.20 8.68 1.62
C LEU A 19 14.46 8.16 2.86
N ARG A 20 14.87 7.00 3.37
CA ARG A 20 14.17 6.32 4.47
C ARG A 20 14.20 7.16 5.75
N GLU A 21 15.38 7.67 6.10
CA GLU A 21 15.60 8.41 7.34
C GLU A 21 14.86 9.75 7.31
N GLU A 22 14.86 10.43 6.17
CA GLU A 22 14.14 11.68 5.94
C GLU A 22 12.63 11.46 6.05
N LEU A 23 12.09 10.41 5.42
CA LEU A 23 10.67 10.08 5.50
C LEU A 23 10.25 9.84 6.96
N GLU A 24 11.02 9.05 7.71
CA GLU A 24 10.68 8.72 9.10
C GLU A 24 10.88 9.89 10.06
N GLY A 25 11.84 10.77 9.79
CA GLY A 25 12.09 11.98 10.56
C GLY A 25 10.99 13.02 10.40
N GLU A 26 10.51 13.25 9.18
CA GLU A 26 9.47 14.24 8.89
C GLU A 26 8.06 13.69 9.12
N PHE A 27 7.84 12.40 8.80
CA PHE A 27 6.56 11.71 8.92
C PHE A 27 6.72 10.44 9.75
N PRO A 28 6.62 10.53 11.10
CA PRO A 28 6.63 9.36 11.95
C PRO A 28 5.47 8.41 11.59
N ARG A 29 5.73 7.10 11.51
CA ARG A 29 4.70 6.12 11.15
C ARG A 29 3.53 6.15 12.12
N GLU A 30 2.32 6.27 11.57
CA GLU A 30 1.09 6.08 12.32
C GLU A 30 0.82 4.59 12.64
N GLY A 31 -0.22 4.31 13.41
CA GLY A 31 -0.57 2.96 13.85
C GLY A 31 -0.76 1.97 12.70
N ALA A 32 -0.37 0.71 12.92
CA ALA A 32 -0.34 -0.34 11.88
C ALA A 32 -1.68 -0.49 11.13
N HIS A 33 -2.81 -0.35 11.82
CA HIS A 33 -4.14 -0.46 11.22
C HIS A 33 -4.45 0.64 10.21
N LEU A 34 -3.96 1.86 10.43
CA LEU A 34 -4.16 2.97 9.49
C LEU A 34 -3.33 2.76 8.23
N ASN A 35 -2.07 2.32 8.37
CA ASN A 35 -1.22 2.00 7.22
C ASN A 35 -1.84 0.88 6.35
N ASP A 36 -2.37 -0.17 7.00
CA ASP A 36 -3.08 -1.23 6.30
C ASP A 36 -4.30 -0.68 5.53
N ALA A 37 -5.09 0.20 6.17
CA ALA A 37 -6.28 0.79 5.55
C ALA A 37 -5.92 1.69 4.35
N LEU A 38 -4.87 2.51 4.48
CA LEU A 38 -4.38 3.35 3.38
C LEU A 38 -3.88 2.50 2.22
N CYS A 39 -3.07 1.47 2.50
CA CYS A 39 -2.59 0.54 1.48
C CYS A 39 -3.76 -0.20 0.81
N TYR A 40 -4.75 -0.64 1.58
CA TYR A 40 -5.94 -1.28 1.04
C TYR A 40 -6.73 -0.36 0.10
N CYS A 41 -7.01 0.87 0.52
CA CYS A 41 -7.76 1.83 -0.29
C CYS A 41 -7.08 2.14 -1.62
N ASP A 42 -5.77 2.37 -1.61
CA ASP A 42 -5.01 2.68 -2.83
C ASP A 42 -4.87 1.44 -3.75
N MET A 43 -4.57 0.28 -3.18
CA MET A 43 -4.29 -0.93 -3.96
C MET A 43 -5.55 -1.67 -4.45
N ASN A 44 -6.73 -1.28 -3.98
CA ASN A 44 -8.02 -1.83 -4.45
C ASN A 44 -8.82 -0.83 -5.31
N THR A 45 -8.17 0.26 -5.74
CA THR A 45 -8.80 1.27 -6.61
C THR A 45 -7.85 1.63 -7.77
N THR A 46 -8.40 1.71 -8.98
CA THR A 46 -7.68 2.22 -10.16
C THR A 46 -7.49 3.74 -10.08
N PRO A 47 -6.64 4.36 -10.93
CA PRO A 47 -6.47 5.82 -10.94
C PRO A 47 -7.77 6.57 -11.24
N ASP A 48 -8.70 5.94 -11.96
CA ASP A 48 -10.01 6.49 -12.32
C ASP A 48 -11.09 6.22 -11.26
N GLY A 49 -10.72 5.68 -10.09
CA GLY A 49 -11.67 5.43 -9.00
C GLY A 49 -12.47 4.13 -9.14
N ILE A 50 -12.18 3.30 -10.14
CA ILE A 50 -12.87 2.02 -10.36
C ILE A 50 -12.31 0.95 -9.40
N PRO A 51 -13.16 0.13 -8.74
CA PRO A 51 -12.69 -0.99 -7.92
C PRO A 51 -11.80 -1.96 -8.70
N THR A 52 -10.75 -2.45 -8.05
CA THR A 52 -9.86 -3.50 -8.55
C THR A 52 -9.42 -4.40 -7.40
N ASN A 53 -8.51 -5.33 -7.65
CA ASN A 53 -7.86 -6.14 -6.63
C ASN A 53 -6.34 -5.86 -6.62
N PRO A 54 -5.66 -6.10 -5.49
CA PRO A 54 -4.25 -5.74 -5.34
C PRO A 54 -3.31 -6.44 -6.32
N VAL A 55 -3.62 -7.66 -6.77
CA VAL A 55 -2.78 -8.39 -7.74
C VAL A 55 -2.81 -7.69 -9.09
N ASP A 56 -4.02 -7.38 -9.60
CA ASP A 56 -4.17 -6.66 -10.87
C ASP A 56 -3.56 -5.26 -10.78
N ARG A 57 -3.71 -4.59 -9.64
CA ARG A 57 -3.14 -3.27 -9.42
C ARG A 57 -1.61 -3.28 -9.41
N VAL A 58 -0.97 -4.25 -8.76
CA VAL A 58 0.50 -4.43 -8.80
C VAL A 58 0.97 -4.70 -10.23
N ASN A 59 0.30 -5.61 -10.95
CA ASN A 59 0.66 -5.94 -12.34
C ASN A 59 0.51 -4.74 -13.27
N GLU A 60 -0.54 -3.94 -13.08
CA GLU A 60 -0.80 -2.72 -13.84
C GLU A 60 0.30 -1.67 -13.59
N ILE A 61 0.65 -1.40 -12.32
CA ILE A 61 1.73 -0.47 -11.97
C ILE A 61 3.07 -0.97 -12.54
N ALA A 62 3.41 -2.24 -12.35
CA ALA A 62 4.64 -2.83 -12.88
C ALA A 62 4.71 -2.75 -14.41
N GLY A 63 3.59 -2.98 -15.11
CA GLY A 63 3.50 -2.87 -16.57
C GLY A 63 3.63 -1.43 -17.05
N ARG A 64 3.03 -0.46 -16.34
CA ARG A 64 3.06 0.97 -16.70
C ARG A 64 4.47 1.57 -16.63
N TYR A 65 5.25 1.22 -15.61
CA TYR A 65 6.59 1.78 -15.40
C TYR A 65 7.72 0.90 -15.97
N GLY A 66 7.46 -0.39 -16.19
CA GLY A 66 8.45 -1.33 -16.70
C GLY A 66 9.44 -1.85 -15.65
N PRO A 67 10.08 -3.01 -15.89
CA PRO A 67 10.91 -3.69 -14.90
C PRO A 67 12.19 -2.94 -14.52
N ASP A 68 12.75 -2.15 -15.44
CA ASP A 68 13.99 -1.39 -15.21
C ASP A 68 13.77 -0.10 -14.43
N SER A 69 12.50 0.27 -14.19
CA SER A 69 12.19 1.43 -13.36
C SER A 69 12.28 1.09 -11.89
N LEU A 70 12.68 2.09 -11.09
CA LEU A 70 12.64 1.99 -9.63
C LEU A 70 11.24 1.58 -9.14
N ILE A 71 10.19 2.16 -9.74
CA ILE A 71 8.80 1.90 -9.37
C ILE A 71 8.40 0.45 -9.69
N GLY A 72 8.76 -0.06 -10.87
CA GLY A 72 8.50 -1.44 -11.27
C GLY A 72 9.22 -2.46 -10.37
N THR A 73 10.46 -2.17 -9.98
CA THR A 73 11.21 -3.00 -9.04
C THR A 73 10.62 -2.93 -7.62
N PHE A 74 10.32 -1.72 -7.13
CA PHE A 74 9.74 -1.50 -5.81
C PHE A 74 8.38 -2.19 -5.67
N ILE A 75 7.46 -1.99 -6.63
CA ILE A 75 6.10 -2.52 -6.50
C ILE A 75 6.08 -4.05 -6.47
N ARG A 76 6.99 -4.70 -7.21
CA ARG A 76 7.18 -6.16 -7.16
C ARG A 76 7.73 -6.63 -5.81
N ARG A 77 8.68 -5.89 -5.23
CA ARG A 77 9.19 -6.16 -3.89
C ARG A 77 8.11 -5.95 -2.81
N ALA A 78 7.22 -4.97 -2.99
CA ALA A 78 6.15 -4.63 -2.05
C ALA A 78 4.92 -5.54 -2.13
N GLU A 79 4.76 -6.29 -3.22
CA GLU A 79 3.59 -7.14 -3.49
C GLU A 79 3.18 -8.03 -2.29
N PRO A 80 4.07 -8.76 -1.61
CA PRO A 80 3.67 -9.58 -0.45
C PRO A 80 3.06 -8.77 0.69
N GLU A 81 3.60 -7.58 0.98
CA GLU A 81 3.10 -6.72 2.06
C GLU A 81 1.77 -6.06 1.68
N ILE A 82 1.59 -5.70 0.41
CA ILE A 82 0.32 -5.17 -0.12
C ILE A 82 -0.79 -6.21 0.01
N LEU A 83 -0.52 -7.46 -0.36
CA LEU A 83 -1.48 -8.56 -0.24
C LEU A 83 -1.79 -8.87 1.23
N ALA A 84 -0.77 -8.90 2.10
CA ALA A 84 -0.95 -9.13 3.53
C ALA A 84 -1.76 -8.00 4.19
N SER A 85 -1.48 -6.73 3.86
CA SER A 85 -2.24 -5.57 4.32
C SER A 85 -3.71 -5.66 3.91
N THR A 86 -3.95 -6.04 2.66
CA THR A 86 -5.32 -6.22 2.13
C THR A 86 -6.06 -7.33 2.89
N ALA A 87 -5.42 -8.48 3.10
CA ALA A 87 -6.02 -9.59 3.86
C ALA A 87 -6.39 -9.16 5.29
N ARG A 88 -5.47 -8.49 6.01
CA ARG A 88 -5.72 -7.98 7.38
C ARG A 88 -6.91 -7.01 7.42
N VAL A 89 -7.08 -6.15 6.42
CA VAL A 89 -8.24 -5.25 6.34
C VAL A 89 -9.53 -6.03 6.14
N LEU A 90 -9.55 -6.96 5.18
CA LEU A 90 -10.74 -7.76 4.89
C LEU A 90 -11.17 -8.61 6.08
N GLU A 91 -10.23 -9.21 6.81
CA GLU A 91 -10.49 -9.96 8.04
C GLU A 91 -11.14 -9.07 9.11
N ARG A 92 -10.61 -7.88 9.35
CA ARG A 92 -11.19 -6.92 10.31
C ARG A 92 -12.60 -6.49 9.91
N VAL A 93 -12.82 -6.18 8.63
CA VAL A 93 -14.14 -5.81 8.11
C VAL A 93 -15.14 -6.95 8.28
N ALA A 94 -14.72 -8.20 8.01
CA ALA A 94 -15.56 -9.37 8.21
C ALA A 94 -15.91 -9.56 9.70
N ALA A 95 -14.93 -9.43 10.59
CA ALA A 95 -15.14 -9.54 12.03
C ALA A 95 -16.14 -8.49 12.57
N THR A 96 -16.07 -7.24 12.09
CA THR A 96 -17.06 -6.20 12.45
C THR A 96 -18.46 -6.52 11.92
N LYS A 97 -18.58 -7.05 10.70
CA LYS A 97 -19.88 -7.46 10.14
C LYS A 97 -20.50 -8.65 10.88
N SER A 98 -19.69 -9.51 11.48
CA SER A 98 -20.12 -10.64 12.28
C SER A 98 -20.48 -10.29 13.73
N GLN A 99 -20.15 -9.09 14.20
CA GLN A 99 -20.60 -8.61 15.51
C GLN A 99 -22.05 -8.11 15.38
N PRO A 100 -23.00 -8.60 16.20
CA PRO A 100 -24.33 -8.00 16.25
C PRO A 100 -24.18 -6.56 16.75
N MET A 101 -24.84 -5.61 16.07
CA MET A 101 -24.96 -4.23 16.56
C MET A 101 -25.63 -4.17 17.93
#